data_AF-A0A1Q5U7T6-F1
#
_entry.id   AF-A0A1Q5U7T6-F1
#
_cell.length_a   1.000
_cell.length_b   1.000
_cell.length_c   1.000
_cell.angle_alpha   90.00
_cell.angle_beta   90.00
_cell.angle_gamma   90.00
#
_symmetry.space_group_name_H-M   'P 1'
#
loop_
_entity.id
_entity.type
_entity.pdbx_description
1 polymer ?
#
loop_
_entity_poly.entity_id
_entity_poly.type
_entity_poly.pdbx_seq_one_letter_code
_entity_poly.pdbx_strand_id
1 'polypeptide(L)'
;MCDWSGVVPALAQNGQPTGLILKKGDVISIVANGWVKYGYDDNMLSAPQGSIHQYTETRYTLIAKIGNNTYKVGNGVLHKTVPVDGELILIFSDDQGRYFDNSGNFLAEVKIESRYSPLQEIK
;
A
#
# COMPACT_ATOMS: atom_id res chain seq x y z
N MET A 1 -16.76 -1.43 -8.82
CA MET A 1 -16.05 -2.73 -8.90
C MET A 1 -14.56 -2.43 -8.80
N CYS A 2 -13.93 -2.85 -7.70
CA CYS A 2 -12.47 -2.76 -7.50
C CYS A 2 -11.77 -3.84 -8.33
N ASP A 3 -10.54 -3.58 -8.75
CA ASP A 3 -9.72 -4.53 -9.50
C ASP A 3 -9.03 -5.54 -8.58
N TRP A 4 -8.83 -5.16 -7.32
CA TRP A 4 -8.39 -6.04 -6.24
C TRP A 4 -8.99 -5.58 -4.90
N SER A 5 -9.30 -6.53 -4.03
CA SER A 5 -9.59 -6.27 -2.61
C SER A 5 -9.08 -7.43 -1.77
N GLY A 6 -8.58 -7.13 -0.57
CA GLY A 6 -8.01 -8.16 0.29
C GLY A 6 -7.44 -7.66 1.60
N VAL A 7 -6.90 -8.61 2.36
CA VAL A 7 -6.19 -8.35 3.61
C VAL A 7 -4.73 -8.02 3.33
N VAL A 8 -4.16 -7.07 4.09
CA VAL A 8 -2.72 -6.80 4.12
C VAL A 8 -2.22 -7.12 5.54
N PRO A 9 -1.58 -8.28 5.76
CA PRO A 9 -1.13 -8.67 7.10
C PRO A 9 0.06 -7.84 7.57
N ALA A 10 0.03 -7.41 8.83
CA ALA A 10 1.14 -6.66 9.42
C ALA A 10 2.41 -7.49 9.62
N LEU A 11 2.27 -8.83 9.71
CA LEU A 11 3.37 -9.78 9.85
C LEU A 11 4.07 -10.11 8.51
N ALA A 12 3.49 -9.71 7.38
CA ALA A 12 4.01 -10.07 6.07
C ALA A 12 5.14 -9.11 5.66
N GLN A 13 6.38 -9.44 6.04
CA GLN A 13 7.57 -8.63 5.70
C GLN A 13 7.76 -8.39 4.20
N ASN A 14 7.36 -9.35 3.37
CA ASN A 14 7.41 -9.22 1.91
C ASN A 14 6.14 -8.58 1.32
N GLY A 15 5.18 -8.20 2.16
CA GLY A 15 3.90 -7.65 1.76
C GLY A 15 2.89 -8.66 1.24
N GLN A 16 1.79 -8.11 0.74
CA GLN A 16 0.71 -8.80 0.06
C GLN A 16 0.75 -8.46 -1.44
N PRO A 17 1.14 -9.42 -2.31
CA PRO A 17 1.01 -9.26 -3.75
C PRO A 17 -0.46 -9.15 -4.14
N THR A 18 -0.76 -8.23 -5.06
CA THR A 18 -2.12 -8.03 -5.57
C THR A 18 -2.37 -8.75 -6.88
N GLY A 19 -1.32 -9.20 -7.59
CA GLY A 19 -1.41 -9.70 -8.97
C GLY A 19 -1.67 -8.61 -10.01
N LEU A 20 -1.84 -7.34 -9.61
CA LEU A 20 -2.07 -6.24 -10.53
C LEU A 20 -0.74 -5.77 -11.13
N ILE A 21 -0.54 -6.08 -12.40
CA ILE A 21 0.59 -5.58 -13.18
C ILE A 21 0.28 -4.16 -13.66
N LEU A 22 1.04 -3.18 -13.16
CA LEU A 22 0.91 -1.77 -13.46
C LEU A 22 1.97 -1.31 -14.45
N LYS A 23 1.59 -0.35 -15.28
CA LYS A 23 2.47 0.34 -16.22
C LYS A 23 2.67 1.79 -15.81
N LYS A 24 3.84 2.34 -16.11
CA LYS A 24 4.09 3.76 -15.99
C LYS A 24 3.02 4.54 -16.77
N GLY A 25 2.37 5.47 -16.07
CA GLY A 25 1.28 6.28 -16.61
C GLY A 25 -0.12 5.74 -16.32
N ASP A 26 -0.29 4.51 -15.83
CA ASP A 26 -1.56 4.03 -15.29
C ASP A 26 -2.00 4.94 -14.13
N VAL A 27 -3.30 5.04 -13.88
CA VAL A 27 -3.85 5.79 -12.75
C VAL A 27 -4.54 4.83 -11.79
N ILE A 28 -4.22 4.92 -10.51
CA ILE A 28 -4.79 4.06 -9.47
C ILE A 28 -5.39 4.86 -8.31
N SER A 29 -6.38 4.25 -7.67
CA SER A 29 -6.90 4.66 -6.36
C SER A 29 -6.78 3.48 -5.40
N ILE A 30 -6.43 3.77 -4.15
CA ILE A 30 -6.33 2.79 -3.07
C ILE A 30 -7.06 3.37 -1.86
N VAL A 31 -7.85 2.54 -1.18
CA VAL A 31 -8.41 2.85 0.14
C VAL A 31 -8.08 1.71 1.09
N ALA A 32 -7.78 2.05 2.34
CA ALA A 32 -7.44 1.07 3.36
C ALA A 32 -8.07 1.45 4.70
N ASN A 33 -8.49 0.44 5.44
CA ASN A 33 -9.12 0.56 6.74
C ASN A 33 -8.58 -0.51 7.71
N GLY A 34 -8.90 -0.34 8.99
CA GLY A 34 -8.56 -1.30 10.04
C GLY A 34 -7.39 -0.85 10.90
N TRP A 35 -6.92 -1.77 11.74
CA TRP A 35 -5.89 -1.54 12.73
C TRP A 35 -4.96 -2.74 12.82
N VAL A 36 -3.69 -2.47 13.07
CA VAL A 36 -2.66 -3.49 13.30
C VAL A 36 -1.87 -3.13 14.57
N LYS A 37 -1.21 -4.13 15.16
CA LYS A 37 -0.16 -3.91 16.15
C LYS A 37 1.21 -4.13 15.52
N TYR A 38 2.16 -3.25 15.84
CA TYR A 38 3.56 -3.34 15.40
C TYR A 38 4.53 -3.78 16.52
N GLY A 39 3.99 -4.47 17.52
CA GLY A 39 4.72 -4.98 18.67
C GLY A 39 3.78 -5.43 19.78
N TYR A 40 4.36 -5.87 20.90
CA TYR A 40 3.61 -6.51 21.98
C TYR A 40 2.80 -5.53 22.85
N ASP A 41 3.29 -4.30 23.04
CA ASP A 41 2.65 -3.34 23.93
C ASP A 41 1.27 -2.91 23.40
N ASP A 42 0.32 -2.66 24.30
CA ASP A 42 -1.06 -2.33 23.94
C ASP A 42 -1.19 -1.02 23.17
N ASN A 43 -0.22 -0.14 23.35
CA ASN A 43 -0.16 1.15 22.68
C ASN A 43 0.54 1.06 21.30
N MET A 44 1.10 -0.07 20.89
CA MET A 44 1.77 -0.21 19.59
C MET A 44 0.77 -0.42 18.44
N LEU A 45 -0.23 0.46 18.34
CA LEU A 45 -1.29 0.42 17.34
C LEU A 45 -1.01 1.35 16.17
N SER A 46 -1.34 0.87 14.97
CA SER A 46 -1.27 1.64 13.75
C SER A 46 -2.53 1.45 12.91
N ALA A 47 -3.07 2.57 12.43
CA ALA A 47 -4.01 2.59 11.30
C ALA A 47 -3.20 2.74 10.00
N PRO A 48 -3.79 2.59 8.80
CA PRO A 48 -3.01 2.64 7.56
C PRO A 48 -2.19 3.94 7.42
N GLN A 49 -2.67 5.08 7.95
CA GLN A 49 -1.92 6.34 7.95
C GLN A 49 -0.67 6.38 8.84
N GLY A 50 -0.55 5.50 9.82
CA GLY A 50 0.56 5.47 10.76
C GLY A 50 0.19 5.16 12.21
N SER A 51 1.25 5.01 13.02
CA SER A 51 1.17 4.81 14.46
C SER A 51 0.43 5.96 15.15
N ILE A 52 -0.37 5.62 16.16
CA ILE A 52 -1.07 6.63 17.00
C ILE A 52 -0.13 7.27 18.03
N HIS A 53 1.06 6.72 18.27
CA HIS A 53 2.02 7.22 19.26
C HIS A 53 3.23 7.91 18.67
N GLN A 54 3.59 7.61 17.43
CA GLN A 54 4.84 8.08 16.84
C GLN A 54 4.60 8.59 15.42
N TYR A 55 5.02 9.83 15.16
CA TYR A 55 5.14 10.32 13.78
C TYR A 55 6.45 9.81 13.19
N THR A 56 6.35 8.93 12.19
CA THR A 56 7.52 8.24 11.62
C THR A 56 7.56 8.29 10.09
N GLU A 57 6.88 9.30 9.52
CA GLU A 57 6.70 9.59 8.09
C GLU A 57 6.11 8.44 7.24
N THR A 58 6.87 7.35 7.09
CA THR A 58 6.52 6.16 6.31
C THR A 58 6.63 4.86 7.11
N ARG A 59 7.32 4.84 8.25
CA ARG A 59 7.35 3.69 9.15
C ARG A 59 5.98 3.51 9.83
N TYR A 60 5.63 2.27 10.11
CA TYR A 60 4.34 1.83 10.61
C TYR A 60 3.15 2.31 9.76
N THR A 61 3.34 2.61 8.47
CA THR A 61 2.26 3.02 7.57
C THR A 61 2.00 1.95 6.51
N LEU A 62 0.82 1.97 5.89
CA LEU A 62 0.59 1.22 4.65
C LEU A 62 1.32 1.91 3.50
N ILE A 63 2.15 1.14 2.80
CA ILE A 63 2.88 1.56 1.60
C ILE A 63 2.57 0.64 0.42
N ALA A 64 2.83 1.14 -0.78
CA ALA A 64 2.84 0.37 -2.01
C ALA A 64 4.29 0.18 -2.47
N LYS A 65 4.64 -1.03 -2.88
CA LYS A 65 5.85 -1.32 -3.64
C LYS A 65 5.45 -1.60 -5.09
N ILE A 66 6.08 -0.90 -6.03
CA ILE A 66 5.89 -1.09 -7.47
C ILE A 66 7.28 -1.13 -8.09
N GLY A 67 7.63 -2.25 -8.71
CA GLY A 67 9.00 -2.54 -9.12
C GLY A 67 9.94 -2.53 -7.90
N ASN A 68 10.98 -1.70 -7.94
CA ASN A 68 11.96 -1.57 -6.85
C ASN A 68 11.71 -0.36 -5.94
N ASN A 69 10.64 0.41 -6.17
CA ASN A 69 10.36 1.65 -5.45
C ASN A 69 9.19 1.48 -4.48
N THR A 70 9.19 2.28 -3.41
CA THR A 70 8.13 2.32 -2.40
C THR A 70 7.45 3.69 -2.38
N TYR A 71 6.15 3.69 -2.13
CA TYR A 71 5.28 4.86 -2.18
C TYR A 71 4.34 4.87 -0.98
N LYS A 72 4.16 6.01 -0.33
CA LYS A 72 3.22 6.16 0.78
C LYS A 72 1.77 6.02 0.26
N VAL A 73 0.98 5.19 0.92
CA VAL A 73 -0.46 5.04 0.67
C VAL A 73 -1.27 5.62 1.82
N GLY A 74 -0.94 5.25 3.06
CA GLY A 74 -1.74 5.66 4.20
C GLY A 74 -3.16 5.08 4.15
N ASN A 75 -4.15 5.87 4.58
CA ASN A 75 -5.58 5.50 4.46
C ASN A 75 -6.06 5.41 3.02
N GLY A 76 -5.32 5.99 2.09
CA GLY A 76 -5.65 5.90 0.69
C GLY A 76 -5.06 7.02 -0.13
N VAL A 77 -5.09 6.79 -1.43
CA VAL A 77 -4.73 7.76 -2.46
C VAL A 77 -5.78 7.71 -3.56
N LEU A 78 -6.07 8.85 -4.15
CA LEU A 78 -7.06 8.96 -5.23
C LEU A 78 -6.37 9.43 -6.51
N HIS A 79 -6.66 8.73 -7.61
CA HIS A 79 -6.22 9.06 -8.96
C HIS A 79 -4.72 9.39 -9.07
N LYS A 80 -3.86 8.56 -8.49
CA LYS A 80 -2.40 8.74 -8.58
C LYS A 80 -1.85 8.05 -9.80
N THR A 81 -1.03 8.78 -10.56
CA THR A 81 -0.28 8.24 -11.69
C THR A 81 0.86 7.35 -11.19
N VAL A 82 0.91 6.13 -11.72
CA VAL A 82 1.96 5.15 -11.48
C VAL A 82 3.24 5.63 -12.19
N PRO A 83 4.36 5.83 -11.47
CA PRO A 83 5.57 6.39 -12.08
C PRO A 83 6.50 5.34 -12.72
N VAL A 84 6.33 4.06 -12.41
CA VAL A 84 7.18 2.94 -12.86
C VAL A 84 6.38 1.68 -13.15
N ASP A 85 6.90 0.83 -14.02
CA ASP A 85 6.33 -0.49 -14.28
C ASP A 85 6.56 -1.45 -13.11
N GLY A 86 5.60 -2.34 -12.85
CA GLY A 86 5.77 -3.44 -11.90
C GLY A 86 4.46 -4.00 -11.37
N GLU A 87 4.53 -5.12 -10.65
CA GLU A 87 3.42 -5.58 -9.82
C GLU A 87 3.22 -4.65 -8.63
N LEU A 88 1.97 -4.36 -8.29
CA LEU A 88 1.61 -3.70 -7.04
C LEU A 88 1.64 -4.70 -5.87
N ILE A 89 2.46 -4.40 -4.88
CA ILE A 89 2.52 -5.13 -3.61
C ILE A 89 2.19 -4.14 -2.49
N LEU A 90 1.24 -4.48 -1.61
CA LEU A 90 0.89 -3.66 -0.45
C LEU A 90 1.62 -4.16 0.80
N ILE A 91 2.20 -3.26 1.58
CA ILE A 91 3.08 -3.62 2.70
C ILE A 91 2.76 -2.74 3.91
N PHE A 92 2.66 -3.35 5.09
CA PHE A 92 2.79 -2.61 6.35
C PHE A 92 4.27 -2.33 6.61
N SER A 93 4.68 -1.06 6.66
CA SER A 93 6.10 -0.66 6.67
C SER A 93 6.72 -0.70 8.06
N ASP A 94 7.10 -1.88 8.55
CA ASP A 94 7.90 -2.04 9.78
C ASP A 94 9.41 -2.12 9.50
N ASP A 95 10.21 -1.99 10.56
CA ASP A 95 11.64 -2.22 10.55
C ASP A 95 11.97 -3.64 10.08
N GLN A 96 13.02 -3.75 9.27
CA GLN A 96 13.50 -5.02 8.77
C GLN A 96 13.82 -5.98 9.94
N GLY A 97 13.21 -7.16 9.92
CA GLY A 97 13.36 -8.17 10.98
C GLY A 97 12.52 -7.93 12.24
N ARG A 98 11.62 -6.94 12.24
CA ARG A 98 10.67 -6.64 13.33
C ARG A 98 9.20 -6.97 12.99
N TYR A 99 8.98 -7.85 12.02
CA TYR A 99 7.61 -8.24 11.64
C TYR A 99 7.07 -9.40 12.49
N PHE A 100 7.92 -10.04 13.31
CA PHE A 100 7.56 -11.24 14.08
C PHE A 100 6.66 -10.93 15.28
N ASP A 101 6.70 -9.70 15.79
CA ASP A 101 5.87 -9.19 16.88
C ASP A 101 4.65 -8.40 16.39
N ASN A 102 4.42 -8.38 15.07
CA ASN A 102 3.28 -7.73 14.45
C ASN A 102 2.04 -8.64 14.47
N SER A 103 0.87 -8.01 14.57
CA SER A 103 -0.41 -8.73 14.49
C SER A 103 -1.52 -7.87 13.90
N GLY A 104 -2.59 -8.54 13.43
CA GLY A 104 -3.71 -7.90 12.75
C GLY A 104 -3.45 -7.68 11.25
N ASN A 105 -4.46 -7.11 10.59
CA ASN A 105 -4.45 -6.88 9.16
C ASN A 105 -5.17 -5.57 8.83
N PHE A 106 -4.76 -4.92 7.75
CA PHE A 106 -5.60 -3.94 7.08
C PHE A 106 -6.52 -4.62 6.06
N LEU A 107 -7.64 -3.98 5.77
CA LEU A 107 -8.48 -4.28 4.61
C LEU A 107 -8.26 -3.19 3.57
N ALA A 108 -7.85 -3.57 2.36
CA ALA A 108 -7.56 -2.64 1.29
C ALA A 108 -8.32 -2.97 0.02
N GLU A 109 -8.67 -1.92 -0.71
CA GLU A 109 -9.25 -2.01 -2.05
C GLU A 109 -8.40 -1.19 -3.01
N VAL A 110 -8.18 -1.74 -4.21
CA VAL A 110 -7.43 -1.10 -5.28
C VAL A 110 -8.29 -1.01 -6.53
N LYS A 111 -8.29 0.16 -7.14
CA LYS A 111 -8.89 0.42 -8.44
C LYS A 111 -7.82 0.91 -9.40
N ILE A 112 -7.74 0.29 -10.57
CA ILE A 112 -7.05 0.84 -11.74
C ILE A 112 -8.07 1.70 -12.47
N GLU A 113 -7.92 3.01 -12.33
CA GLU A 113 -8.83 4.02 -12.86
C GLU A 113 -8.64 4.22 -14.36
N SER A 114 -7.39 4.14 -14.83
CA SER A 114 -7.09 4.16 -16.25
C SER A 114 -5.80 3.42 -16.56
N ARG A 115 -5.73 2.90 -17.79
CA ARG A 115 -4.49 2.42 -18.40
C ARG A 115 -3.86 3.54 -19.21
N TYR A 116 -2.54 3.61 -19.20
CA TYR A 116 -1.81 4.65 -19.93
C TYR A 116 -2.11 4.61 -21.44
N SER A 117 -2.69 5.69 -21.95
CA SER A 117 -2.96 5.88 -23.38
C SER A 117 -2.98 7.38 -23.68
N PRO A 118 -1.85 7.99 -24.10
CA PRO A 118 -1.79 9.41 -24.39
C PRO A 118 -2.59 9.76 -25.66
N LEU A 119 -2.93 11.05 -25.81
CA LEU A 119 -3.54 11.55 -27.04
C LEU A 119 -2.64 11.29 -28.25
N GLN A 120 -3.27 11.00 -29.39
CA GLN A 120 -2.59 10.87 -30.67
C GLN A 120 -2.86 12.12 -31.51
N GLU A 121 -1.83 12.66 -32.16
CA GLU A 121 -1.96 13.77 -33.10
C GLU A 121 -2.65 13.29 -34.38
N ILE A 122 -3.65 14.03 -34.85
CA ILE A 122 -4.27 13.81 -36.17
C ILE A 122 -3.49 14.67 -37.17
N LYS A 123 -2.89 14.03 -38.18
CA LYS A 123 -2.23 14.69 -39.31
C LYS A 123 -3.18 14.87 -40.49
#